data_AF-A0A067RK48-F1
#
_entry.id   AF-A0A067RK48-F1
#
_cell.length_a   1.000
_cell.length_b   1.000
_cell.length_c   1.000
_cell.angle_alpha   90.00
_cell.angle_beta   90.00
_cell.angle_gamma   90.00
#
_symmetry.space_group_name_H-M   'P 1'
#
loop_
_entity.id
_entity.type
_entity.pdbx_description
1 polymer ?
#
loop_
_entity_poly.entity_id
_entity_poly.type
_entity_poly.pdbx_seq_one_letter_code
_entity_poly.pdbx_strand_id
1 'polypeptide(L)'
;MSSNAGYRPPVQAQVQYVVEWFNEWSEMQRGDFLPVLAQQFVPSSYVNGLVSGVEGLGCRDDRPPSLFQCRIKLFREWSETWGSFEREHLLNQIKAVDAAFVSKFEEEVDSVSGIDDRKVSNSQPNPLDKFEQDGGEGEAE
;
A
#
# COMPACT_ATOMS: atom_id res chain seq x y z
N MET A 1 -0.44 25.38 24.74
CA MET A 1 -1.10 24.81 23.55
C MET A 1 -2.11 23.81 24.07
N SER A 2 -3.37 24.22 24.17
CA SER A 2 -4.41 23.39 24.75
C SER A 2 -4.67 22.22 23.80
N SER A 3 -4.21 21.02 24.18
CA SER A 3 -4.70 19.78 23.58
C SER A 3 -6.21 19.80 23.76
N ASN A 4 -6.93 20.07 22.68
CA ASN A 4 -8.36 19.87 22.66
C ASN A 4 -8.53 18.36 22.82
N ALA A 5 -8.72 17.88 24.06
CA ALA A 5 -9.05 16.49 24.34
C ALA A 5 -10.50 16.29 23.89
N GLY A 6 -10.71 16.40 22.58
CA GLY A 6 -11.95 16.05 21.92
C GLY A 6 -12.24 14.60 22.23
N TYR A 7 -13.52 14.30 22.37
CA TYR A 7 -13.99 12.95 22.61
C TYR A 7 -13.38 11.97 21.57
N ARG A 8 -12.59 11.01 22.04
CA ARG A 8 -12.13 9.85 21.25
C ARG A 8 -13.07 8.69 21.56
N PRO A 9 -13.86 8.21 20.59
CA PRO A 9 -14.74 7.06 20.81
C PRO A 9 -13.94 5.81 21.18
N PRO A 10 -14.55 4.80 21.84
CA PRO A 10 -13.93 3.50 22.02
C PRO A 10 -13.65 2.85 20.66
N VAL A 11 -12.63 1.98 20.58
CA VAL A 11 -12.16 1.42 19.30
C VAL A 11 -13.25 0.71 18.51
N GLN A 12 -14.13 -0.04 19.18
CA GLN A 12 -15.28 -0.68 18.53
C GLN A 12 -16.21 0.34 17.83
N ALA A 13 -16.47 1.48 18.48
CA ALA A 13 -17.27 2.55 17.88
C ALA A 13 -16.54 3.22 16.71
N GLN A 14 -15.21 3.38 16.81
CA GLN A 14 -14.40 3.89 15.69
C GLN A 14 -14.55 3.00 14.44
N VAL A 15 -14.47 1.68 14.60
CA VAL A 15 -14.68 0.73 13.48
C VAL A 15 -16.08 0.87 12.91
N GLN A 16 -17.11 0.94 13.76
CA GLN A 16 -18.51 1.12 13.32
C GLN A 16 -18.70 2.41 12.52
N TYR A 17 -18.14 3.53 12.99
CA TYR A 17 -18.19 4.79 12.26
C TYR A 17 -17.57 4.68 10.88
N VAL A 18 -16.42 4.02 10.74
CA VAL A 18 -15.77 3.85 9.44
C VAL A 18 -16.62 3.02 8.48
N VAL A 19 -17.27 1.96 8.98
CA VAL A 19 -18.20 1.15 8.19
C VAL A 19 -19.41 1.97 7.74
N GLU A 20 -20.01 2.77 8.63
CA GLU A 20 -21.11 3.67 8.29
C GLU A 20 -20.69 4.69 7.23
N TRP A 21 -19.52 5.31 7.39
CA TRP A 21 -18.99 6.26 6.41
C TRP A 21 -18.76 5.59 5.06
N PHE A 22 -18.25 4.36 5.04
CA PHE A 22 -18.03 3.60 3.81
C PHE A 22 -19.34 3.32 3.06
N ASN A 23 -20.42 3.03 3.79
CA ASN A 23 -21.75 2.87 3.20
C ASN A 23 -22.28 4.16 2.58
N GLU A 24 -21.96 5.33 3.17
CA GLU A 24 -22.36 6.64 2.65
C GLU A 24 -21.49 7.14 1.49
N TRP A 25 -20.24 6.68 1.38
CA TRP A 25 -19.32 7.12 0.36
C TRP A 25 -19.74 6.69 -1.04
N SER A 26 -19.55 7.59 -2.01
CA SER A 26 -19.69 7.27 -3.42
C SER A 26 -18.61 6.27 -3.87
N GLU A 27 -18.83 5.60 -4.99
CA GLU A 27 -17.83 4.68 -5.57
C GLU A 27 -16.47 5.36 -5.78
N MET A 28 -16.47 6.63 -6.23
CA MET A 28 -15.25 7.43 -6.37
C MET A 28 -14.54 7.63 -5.03
N GLN A 29 -15.28 7.98 -3.97
CA GLN A 29 -14.72 8.16 -2.63
C GLN A 29 -14.19 6.85 -2.03
N ARG A 30 -14.84 5.71 -2.33
CA ARG A 30 -14.30 4.39 -1.96
C ARG A 30 -12.99 4.13 -2.70
N GLY A 31 -12.93 4.42 -4.00
CA GLY A 31 -11.69 4.36 -4.78
C GLY A 31 -10.55 5.18 -4.15
N ASP A 32 -10.84 6.42 -3.72
CA ASP A 32 -9.88 7.28 -3.04
C ASP A 32 -9.47 6.77 -1.65
N PHE A 33 -10.36 6.01 -0.97
CA PHE A 33 -10.08 5.41 0.33
C PHE A 33 -9.18 4.17 0.25
N LEU A 34 -9.25 3.41 -0.83
CA LEU A 34 -8.47 2.17 -1.03
C LEU A 34 -6.96 2.34 -0.74
N PRO A 35 -6.24 3.30 -1.35
CA PRO A 35 -4.82 3.49 -1.07
C PRO A 35 -4.55 3.95 0.37
N VAL A 36 -5.49 4.66 1.00
CA VAL A 36 -5.38 5.07 2.40
C VAL A 36 -5.46 3.85 3.33
N LEU A 37 -6.39 2.94 3.05
CA LEU A 37 -6.55 1.69 3.80
C LEU A 37 -5.31 0.80 3.67
N ALA A 38 -4.79 0.63 2.45
CA ALA A 38 -3.57 -0.11 2.16
C ALA A 38 -2.36 0.42 2.95
N GLN A 39 -2.10 1.74 2.89
CA GLN A 39 -0.99 2.35 3.60
C GLN A 39 -1.06 2.19 5.12
N GLN A 40 -2.27 2.15 5.67
CA GLN A 40 -2.46 2.04 7.11
C GLN A 40 -2.28 0.62 7.62
N PHE A 41 -2.66 -0.37 6.81
CA PHE A 41 -2.73 -1.77 7.23
C PHE A 41 -1.48 -2.56 6.82
N VAL A 42 -0.77 -2.10 5.79
CA VAL A 42 0.51 -2.67 5.35
C VAL A 42 1.68 -1.92 6.02
N PRO A 43 2.74 -2.61 6.49
CA PRO A 43 3.89 -1.95 7.09
C PRO A 43 4.61 -1.01 6.12
N SER A 44 5.12 0.13 6.63
CA SER A 44 5.75 1.19 5.83
C SER A 44 7.00 0.76 5.04
N SER A 45 7.61 -0.38 5.35
CA SER A 45 8.71 -0.96 4.55
C SER A 45 8.27 -1.39 3.15
N TYR A 46 6.97 -1.57 2.94
CA TYR A 46 6.39 -2.10 1.70
C TYR A 46 5.73 -1.01 0.82
N VAL A 47 5.57 0.22 1.31
CA VAL A 47 4.73 1.25 0.64
C VAL A 47 5.47 2.15 -0.37
N ASN A 48 6.71 1.81 -0.75
CA ASN A 48 7.57 2.69 -1.57
C ASN A 48 7.04 3.01 -2.99
N GLY A 49 5.89 2.44 -3.39
CA GLY A 49 5.20 2.73 -4.66
C GLY A 49 3.75 3.24 -4.55
N LEU A 50 3.14 3.26 -3.35
CA LEU A 50 1.72 3.59 -3.15
C LEU A 50 1.43 5.10 -2.98
N VAL A 51 2.48 5.94 -2.99
CA VAL A 51 2.41 7.35 -2.58
C VAL A 51 1.86 8.29 -3.66
N SER A 52 1.73 7.88 -4.93
CA SER A 52 1.29 8.80 -5.99
C SER A 52 -0.20 9.19 -5.95
N GLY A 53 -1.05 8.46 -5.23
CA GLY A 53 -2.51 8.72 -5.17
C GLY A 53 -2.98 9.59 -3.99
N VAL A 54 -2.16 9.74 -2.94
CA VAL A 54 -2.58 10.39 -1.68
C VAL A 54 -2.35 11.90 -1.66
N GLU A 55 -1.51 12.43 -2.55
CA GLU A 55 -1.19 13.86 -2.62
C GLU A 55 -2.42 14.73 -2.98
N GLY A 56 -3.42 14.15 -3.64
CA GLY A 56 -4.67 14.84 -4.03
C GLY A 56 -5.72 14.99 -2.93
N LEU A 57 -5.58 14.29 -1.79
CA LEU A 57 -6.52 14.37 -0.67
C LEU A 57 -6.17 15.48 0.32
N GLY A 58 -5.03 16.16 0.13
CA GLY A 58 -4.62 17.32 0.92
C GLY A 58 -5.62 18.48 0.85
N CYS A 59 -5.73 19.20 1.96
CA CYS A 59 -6.52 20.44 2.03
C CYS A 59 -5.90 21.45 1.06
N ARG A 60 -6.64 21.89 0.03
CA ARG A 60 -6.23 23.06 -0.76
C ARG A 60 -6.36 24.28 0.16
N ASP A 61 -5.33 25.12 0.20
CA ASP A 61 -5.12 26.15 1.24
C ASP A 61 -6.25 27.19 1.34
N ASP A 62 -7.08 27.31 0.31
CA ASP A 62 -8.15 28.29 0.16
C ASP A 62 -9.56 27.77 0.45
N ARG A 63 -9.74 26.47 0.73
CA ARG A 63 -11.07 25.86 0.98
C ARG A 63 -11.11 25.05 2.28
N PRO A 64 -12.17 25.16 3.10
CA PRO A 64 -12.36 24.26 4.23
C PRO A 64 -12.40 22.79 3.76
N PRO A 65 -11.89 21.86 4.58
CA PRO A 65 -11.85 20.45 4.21
C PRO A 65 -13.27 19.91 4.02
N SER A 66 -13.42 19.02 3.04
CA SER A 66 -14.66 18.28 2.85
C SER A 66 -14.90 17.29 4.01
N LEU A 67 -16.15 16.90 4.21
CA LEU A 67 -16.52 15.89 5.21
C LEU A 67 -15.76 14.58 5.01
N PHE A 68 -15.56 14.17 3.75
CA PHE A 68 -14.74 13.01 3.40
C PHE A 68 -13.32 13.15 3.93
N GLN A 69 -12.64 14.27 3.66
CA GLN A 69 -11.28 14.53 4.14
C GLN A 69 -11.21 14.53 5.68
N CYS A 70 -12.20 15.09 6.36
CA CYS A 70 -12.28 15.03 7.82
C CYS A 70 -12.40 13.59 8.33
N ARG A 71 -13.24 12.76 7.70
CA ARG A 71 -13.40 11.32 8.03
C ARG A 71 -12.13 10.52 7.76
N ILE A 72 -11.44 10.77 6.64
CA ILE A 72 -10.16 10.14 6.31
C ILE A 72 -9.09 10.49 7.35
N LYS A 73 -9.03 11.75 7.78
CA LYS A 73 -8.09 12.17 8.83
C LYS A 73 -8.34 11.43 10.14
N LEU A 74 -9.60 11.34 10.57
CA LEU A 74 -9.99 10.60 11.77
C LEU A 74 -9.64 9.11 11.65
N PHE A 75 -9.95 8.49 10.51
CA PHE A 75 -9.60 7.10 10.26
C PHE A 75 -8.10 6.84 10.48
N ARG A 76 -7.22 7.66 9.89
CA ARG A 76 -5.76 7.53 10.07
C ARG A 76 -5.35 7.60 11.53
N GLU A 77 -5.79 8.64 12.24
CA GLU A 77 -5.46 8.84 13.66
C GLU A 77 -5.98 7.70 14.57
N TRP A 78 -7.16 7.16 14.24
CA TRP A 78 -7.78 6.08 15.01
C TRP A 78 -7.07 4.75 14.78
N SER A 79 -6.84 4.41 13.52
CA SER A 79 -6.28 3.13 13.09
C SER A 79 -4.80 2.92 13.43
N GLU A 80 -4.06 3.99 13.75
CA GLU A 80 -2.71 3.88 14.35
C GLU A 80 -2.70 3.05 15.64
N THR A 81 -3.79 3.11 16.41
CA THR A 81 -3.92 2.39 17.69
C THR A 81 -4.58 1.01 17.57
N TRP A 82 -4.99 0.61 16.37
CA TRP A 82 -5.71 -0.64 16.16
C TRP A 82 -4.77 -1.84 16.02
N GLY A 83 -5.12 -2.95 16.67
CA GLY A 83 -4.46 -4.24 16.51
C GLY A 83 -4.92 -4.96 15.25
N SER A 84 -4.40 -6.18 15.05
CA SER A 84 -4.78 -7.03 13.91
C SER A 84 -6.27 -7.37 13.91
N PHE A 85 -6.83 -7.64 15.09
CA PHE A 85 -8.23 -8.01 15.26
C PHE A 85 -9.18 -6.91 14.76
N GLU A 86 -8.96 -5.66 15.14
CA GLU A 86 -9.83 -4.55 14.74
C GLU A 86 -9.71 -4.24 13.25
N ARG A 87 -8.50 -4.35 12.70
CA ARG A 87 -8.24 -4.20 11.25
C ARG A 87 -8.97 -5.28 10.44
N GLU A 88 -8.83 -6.54 10.86
CA GLU A 88 -9.54 -7.67 10.25
C GLU A 88 -11.05 -7.51 10.39
N HIS A 89 -11.53 -7.07 11.56
CA HIS A 89 -12.94 -6.81 11.78
C HIS A 89 -13.48 -5.74 10.83
N LEU A 90 -12.76 -4.63 10.64
CA LEU A 90 -13.14 -3.61 9.66
C LEU A 90 -13.22 -4.21 8.25
N LEU A 91 -12.20 -4.96 7.81
CA LEU A 91 -12.17 -5.57 6.47
C LEU A 91 -13.33 -6.53 6.26
N ASN A 92 -13.66 -7.36 7.25
CA ASN A 92 -14.81 -8.27 7.18
C ASN A 92 -16.14 -7.51 7.06
N GLN A 93 -16.31 -6.41 7.78
CA GLN A 93 -17.50 -5.57 7.69
C GLN A 93 -17.60 -4.87 6.32
N ILE A 94 -16.48 -4.38 5.79
CA ILE A 94 -16.43 -3.79 4.43
C ILE A 94 -16.73 -4.86 3.38
N LYS A 95 -16.19 -6.07 3.51
CA LYS A 95 -16.41 -7.20 2.58
C LYS A 95 -17.88 -7.58 2.49
N ALA A 96 -18.62 -7.50 3.61
CA ALA A 96 -20.05 -7.74 3.64
C ALA A 96 -20.86 -6.68 2.86
N VAL A 97 -20.33 -5.47 2.72
CA VAL A 97 -20.94 -4.36 1.97
C VAL A 97 -20.50 -4.37 0.50
N ASP A 98 -19.21 -4.60 0.26
CA ASP A 98 -18.57 -4.53 -1.05
C ASP A 98 -17.37 -5.48 -1.11
N ALA A 99 -17.64 -6.72 -1.54
CA ALA A 99 -16.60 -7.74 -1.66
C ALA A 99 -15.55 -7.39 -2.72
N ALA A 100 -15.95 -6.69 -3.80
CA ALA A 100 -15.04 -6.32 -4.88
C ALA A 100 -14.01 -5.29 -4.42
N PHE A 101 -14.40 -4.36 -3.53
CA PHE A 101 -13.48 -3.45 -2.90
C PHE A 101 -12.38 -4.18 -2.11
N VAL A 102 -12.75 -5.20 -1.33
CA VAL A 102 -11.77 -5.97 -0.53
C VAL A 102 -10.85 -6.81 -1.41
N SER A 103 -11.35 -7.38 -2.51
CA SER A 103 -10.49 -8.06 -3.48
C SER A 103 -9.45 -7.12 -4.10
N LYS A 104 -9.83 -5.89 -4.45
CA LYS A 104 -8.86 -4.88 -4.93
C LYS A 104 -7.83 -4.52 -3.86
N PHE A 105 -8.23 -4.45 -2.59
CA PHE A 105 -7.30 -4.24 -1.49
C PHE A 105 -6.30 -5.39 -1.39
N GLU A 106 -6.76 -6.64 -1.41
CA GLU A 106 -5.89 -7.83 -1.38
C GLU A 106 -4.90 -7.83 -2.56
N GLU A 107 -5.37 -7.50 -3.78
CA GLU A 107 -4.51 -7.36 -4.98
C GLU A 107 -3.42 -6.28 -4.82
N GLU A 108 -3.76 -5.12 -4.24
CA GLU A 108 -2.80 -4.03 -3.98
C GLU A 108 -1.74 -4.45 -2.95
N VAL A 109 -2.15 -5.19 -1.90
CA VAL A 109 -1.23 -5.72 -0.88
C VAL A 109 -0.31 -6.80 -1.46
N ASP A 110 -0.86 -7.72 -2.24
CA ASP A 110 -0.10 -8.82 -2.84
C ASP A 110 0.92 -8.30 -3.87
N SER A 111 0.52 -7.34 -4.71
CA SER A 111 1.39 -6.68 -5.69
C SER A 111 2.61 -6.03 -5.04
N VAL A 112 2.43 -5.53 -3.81
CA VAL A 112 3.48 -4.92 -3.01
C VAL A 112 4.40 -5.96 -2.36
N SER A 113 3.89 -7.14 -2.00
CA SER A 113 4.67 -8.23 -1.40
C SER A 113 5.52 -9.02 -2.41
N GLY A 114 5.14 -9.03 -3.69
CA GLY A 114 5.75 -9.85 -4.74
C GLY A 114 7.01 -9.30 -5.43
N ILE A 115 7.58 -8.16 -5.00
CA ILE A 115 8.68 -7.49 -5.71
C ILE A 115 10.08 -8.06 -5.35
N ASP A 116 10.23 -8.90 -4.32
CA ASP A 116 11.56 -9.36 -3.87
C ASP A 116 12.10 -10.64 -4.57
N ASP A 117 11.31 -11.36 -5.37
CA ASP A 117 11.71 -12.70 -5.89
C ASP A 117 12.22 -12.72 -7.36
N ARG A 118 12.82 -11.63 -7.85
CA ARG A 118 13.44 -11.59 -9.20
C ARG A 118 14.88 -11.08 -9.18
N LYS A 119 15.79 -11.80 -8.51
CA LYS A 119 17.21 -11.78 -8.88
C LYS A 119 17.94 -13.10 -8.58
N VAL A 120 18.32 -13.79 -9.66
CA VAL A 120 19.55 -14.58 -9.91
C VAL A 120 19.21 -15.89 -10.60
N SER A 121 19.26 -15.87 -11.93
CA SER A 121 19.98 -16.85 -12.75
C SER A 121 19.87 -16.43 -14.21
N ASN A 122 20.66 -15.41 -14.59
CA ASN A 122 21.09 -15.27 -15.96
C ASN A 122 22.61 -15.49 -15.98
N SER A 123 23.00 -16.76 -16.03
CA SER A 123 24.38 -17.14 -16.35
C SER A 123 24.59 -16.91 -17.83
N GLN A 124 25.20 -15.78 -18.17
CA GLN A 124 25.71 -15.49 -19.49
C GLN A 124 26.88 -16.47 -19.80
N PRO A 125 26.92 -17.15 -20.95
CA PRO A 125 28.11 -17.89 -21.37
C PRO A 125 29.20 -16.91 -21.80
N ASN A 126 30.41 -17.09 -21.25
CA ASN A 126 31.59 -16.30 -21.56
C ASN A 126 32.09 -16.60 -22.98
N PRO A 127 32.23 -15.62 -23.87
CA PRO A 127 32.97 -15.78 -25.12
C PRO A 127 34.38 -15.23 -24.91
N LEU A 128 35.30 -16.10 -24.47
CA LEU A 128 36.73 -15.84 -24.56
C LEU A 128 37.36 -16.94 -25.42
N ASP A 129 37.11 -16.84 -26.72
CA ASP A 129 37.83 -17.56 -27.75
C ASP A 129 38.33 -16.53 -28.76
N LYS A 130 39.52 -16.01 -28.48
CA LYS A 130 40.44 -15.39 -29.45
C LYS A 130 41.71 -14.95 -28.73
N PHE A 131 42.80 -15.66 -29.02
CA PHE A 131 43.98 -15.16 -29.72
C PHE A 131 45.27 -15.76 -29.12
N GLU A 132 45.66 -16.94 -29.60
CA GLU A 132 47.07 -17.36 -29.57
C GLU A 132 47.52 -17.60 -31.02
N GLN A 133 48.47 -16.79 -31.45
CA GLN A 133 49.20 -16.91 -32.69
C GLN A 133 50.65 -16.54 -32.35
N ASP A 134 51.57 -17.51 -32.36
CA ASP A 134 52.91 -17.42 -32.99
C ASP A 134 53.81 -18.62 -32.60
N GLY A 135 54.64 -19.06 -33.56
CA GLY A 135 55.84 -19.91 -33.40
C GLY A 135 55.58 -21.42 -33.22
N GLY A 136 55.90 -22.35 -34.11
CA GLY A 136 56.97 -22.39 -35.10
C GLY A 136 58.21 -23.08 -34.51
N GLU A 137 58.33 -24.40 -34.65
CA GLU A 137 59.59 -25.15 -34.64
C GLU A 137 59.34 -26.57 -35.19
N GLY A 138 60.16 -26.99 -36.15
CA GLY A 138 60.03 -28.26 -36.85
C GLY A 138 60.91 -29.36 -36.29
N GLU A 139 60.63 -30.59 -36.71
CA GLU A 139 61.64 -31.64 -36.84
C GLU A 139 61.16 -32.63 -37.91
N ALA A 140 62.01 -32.84 -38.92
CA ALA A 140 61.87 -33.88 -39.92
C ALA A 140 62.78 -35.05 -39.50
N GLU A 141 62.30 -36.28 -39.75
CA GLU A 141 63.07 -37.52 -39.69
C GLU A 141 64.27 -37.55 -40.65
#